data_AF-A0A7C7EAY8-F1
#
_entry.id   AF-A0A7C7EAY8-F1
#
_cell.length_a   1.000
_cell.length_b   1.000
_cell.length_c   1.000
_cell.angle_alpha   90.00
_cell.angle_beta   90.00
_cell.angle_gamma   90.00
#
_symmetry.space_group_name_H-M   'P 1'
#
loop_
_entity.id
_entity.type
_entity.pdbx_description
1 polymer ?
#
loop_
_entity_poly.entity_id
_entity_poly.type
_entity_poly.pdbx_seq_one_letter_code
_entity_poly.pdbx_strand_id
1 'polypeptide(L)' 'ERDALEIYVDGEQIVLKKYEPACIFCGNAENVINYKGKNICKNCLEELKKSVD' A
#
# COMPACT_ATOMS: atom_id res chain seq x y z
N GLU A 1 11.53 -9.90 -8.52
CA GLU A 1 10.49 -8.85 -8.50
C GLU A 1 11.22 -7.52 -8.34
N ARG A 2 10.94 -6.52 -9.19
CA ARG A 2 11.59 -5.20 -9.11
C ARG A 2 10.68 -4.33 -8.25
N ASP A 3 10.97 -4.23 -6.97
CA ASP A 3 10.26 -3.30 -6.08
C ASP A 3 10.49 -1.88 -6.60
N ALA A 4 9.41 -1.11 -6.76
CA ALA A 4 9.54 0.30 -7.07
C ALA A 4 10.17 1.04 -5.87
N LEU A 5 11.04 1.99 -6.16
CA LEU A 5 11.70 2.83 -5.15
C LEU A 5 11.41 4.29 -5.49
N GLU A 6 11.00 5.05 -4.50
CA GLU A 6 10.90 6.51 -4.61
C GLU A 6 12.22 7.11 -4.12
N ILE A 7 12.82 7.95 -4.96
CA ILE A 7 14.10 8.63 -4.68
C ILE A 7 13.84 10.12 -4.69
N TYR A 8 14.19 10.79 -3.60
CA TYR A 8 14.11 12.25 -3.51
C TYR A 8 15.29 12.83 -2.73
N VAL A 9 15.51 14.13 -2.89
CA VAL A 9 16.58 14.88 -2.24
C VAL A 9 15.98 15.67 -1.09
N ASP A 10 16.55 15.54 0.11
CA ASP A 10 16.20 16.30 1.31
C ASP A 10 17.46 17.04 1.81
N GLY A 11 17.56 18.32 1.43
CA GLY A 11 18.77 19.13 1.67
C GLY A 11 20.00 18.55 0.95
N GLU A 12 20.98 18.10 1.74
CA GLU A 12 22.21 17.45 1.26
C GLU A 12 22.13 15.91 1.28
N GLN A 13 20.97 15.35 1.62
CA GLN A 13 20.78 13.90 1.75
C GLN A 13 19.94 13.34 0.60
N ILE A 14 20.25 12.10 0.19
CA ILE A 14 19.40 11.30 -0.71
C ILE A 14 18.56 10.36 0.15
N VAL A 15 17.24 10.46 0.03
CA VAL A 15 16.31 9.58 0.74
C VAL A 15 15.76 8.54 -0.22
N LEU A 16 15.87 7.27 0.20
CA LEU A 16 15.37 6.11 -0.51
C LEU A 16 14.16 5.58 0.25
N LYS A 17 12.97 5.65 -0.34
CA LYS A 17 11.75 5.13 0.27
C LYS A 17 11.23 3.97 -0.56
N LYS A 18 10.97 2.84 0.10
CA LYS A 18 10.37 1.68 -0.56
C LYS A 18 8.95 2.05 -1.00
N TYR A 19 8.63 1.84 -2.28
CA TYR A 19 7.27 2.00 -2.76
C TYR A 19 6.45 0.81 -2.27
N GLU A 20 5.87 0.96 -1.08
CA GLU A 20 4.97 -0.04 -0.52
C GLU A 20 3.59 0.13 -1.19
N PRO A 21 3.01 -0.94 -1.75
CA PRO A 21 1.68 -0.88 -2.33
C PRO A 21 0.64 -0.47 -1.27
N ALA A 22 -0.05 0.63 -1.51
CA ALA A 22 -1.13 1.11 -0.66
C ALA A 22 -2.45 0.38 -0.94
N CYS A 23 -3.30 0.26 0.07
CA CYS A 23 -4.67 -0.21 -0.06
C CYS A 23 -5.46 0.68 -1.03
N ILE A 24 -6.13 0.07 -2.03
CA ILE A 24 -6.91 0.81 -3.04
C ILE A 24 -8.10 1.58 -2.46
N PHE A 25 -8.55 1.25 -1.25
CA PHE A 25 -9.73 1.84 -0.63
C PHE A 25 -9.38 3.00 0.30
N CYS A 26 -8.34 2.86 1.13
CA CYS A 26 -8.01 3.84 2.17
C CYS A 26 -6.62 4.47 2.03
N GLY A 27 -5.79 4.01 1.09
CA GLY A 27 -4.44 4.52 0.90
C GLY A 27 -3.41 4.09 1.97
N ASN A 28 -3.81 3.32 2.98
CA ASN A 28 -2.87 2.80 3.99
C ASN A 28 -2.01 1.67 3.40
N ALA A 29 -0.70 1.71 3.64
CA ALA A 29 0.25 0.65 3.26
C ALA A 29 0.39 -0.44 4.34
N GLU A 30 -0.16 -0.24 5.53
CA GLU A 30 -0.07 -1.18 6.63
C GLU A 30 -0.95 -2.42 6.38
N ASN A 31 -0.37 -3.61 6.58
CA ASN A 31 -1.06 -4.90 6.46
C ASN A 31 -1.80 -5.08 5.11
N VAL A 32 -1.25 -4.53 4.03
CA VAL A 32 -1.78 -4.69 2.67
C VAL A 32 -1.48 -6.08 2.14
N ILE A 33 -2.50 -6.73 1.59
CA ILE A 33 -2.37 -7.99 0.84
C ILE A 33 -2.78 -7.77 -0.62
N ASN A 34 -2.14 -8.49 -1.54
CA ASN A 34 -2.60 -8.53 -2.92
C ASN A 34 -3.63 -9.66 -3.07
N TYR A 35 -4.87 -9.29 -3.42
CA TYR A 35 -5.94 -10.22 -3.74
C TYR A 35 -6.47 -9.95 -5.14
N LYS A 36 -6.29 -10.92 -6.05
CA LYS A 36 -6.69 -10.82 -7.46
C LYS A 36 -6.17 -9.54 -8.15
N GLY A 37 -4.92 -9.17 -7.89
CA GLY A 37 -4.30 -7.96 -8.45
C GLY A 37 -4.75 -6.65 -7.81
N LYS A 38 -5.54 -6.70 -6.72
CA LYS A 38 -5.93 -5.52 -5.94
C LYS A 38 -5.20 -5.53 -4.60
N ASN A 39 -4.59 -4.41 -4.26
CA ASN A 39 -3.95 -4.20 -2.96
C ASN A 39 -5.01 -3.77 -1.95
N ILE A 40 -5.28 -4.59 -0.93
CA ILE A 40 -6.34 -4.35 0.04
C ILE A 40 -5.76 -4.58 1.44
N CYS A 41 -5.93 -3.63 2.37
CA CYS A 41 -5.54 -3.83 3.76
C CYS A 41 -6.59 -4.66 4.52
N LYS A 42 -6.17 -5.31 5.61
CA LYS A 42 -7.07 -6.13 6.44
C LYS A 42 -8.33 -5.38 6.90
N ASN A 43 -8.23 -4.12 7.28
CA ASN A 43 -9.37 -3.33 7.74
C ASN A 43 -10.45 -3.19 6.65
N CYS A 44 -10.05 -2.77 5.44
CA CYS A 44 -10.99 -2.64 4.33
C CYS A 44 -11.54 -4.00 3.88
N LEU A 45 -10.76 -5.07 4.00
CA LEU A 45 -11.25 -6.42 3.71
C LEU A 45 -12.38 -6.83 4.67
N GLU A 46 -12.27 -6.50 5.96
CA GLU A 46 -13.32 -6.76 6.96
C GLU A 46 -14.56 -5.88 6.73
N GLU A 47 -14.39 -4.62 6.32
CA GLU A 47 -15.51 -3.75 5.94
C GLU A 47 -16.25 -4.29 4.70
N LEU A 48 -15.53 -4.76 3.68
CA LEU A 48 -16.12 -5.35 2.49
C LEU A 48 -17.00 -6.57 2.83
N LYS A 49 -16.55 -7.44 3.74
CA LYS A 49 -17.34 -8.61 4.17
C LYS A 49 -18.68 -8.22 4.79
N LYS A 50 -18.72 -7.11 5.54
CA LYS A 50 -19.96 -6.59 6.17
C LYS A 50 -20.90 -5.90 5.19
N SER A 51 -20.40 -5.49 4.02
CA SER A 51 -21.19 -4.77 3.01
C SER A 51 -22.05 -5.67 2.12
N VAL A 52 -21.99 -6.99 2.30
CA VAL A 52 -22.67 -8.01 1.48
C VAL A 52 -23.81 -8.71 2.26
N ASP A 53 -24.27 -8.10 3.35
CA ASP A 53 -25.47 -8.53 4.07
C ASP A 53 -26.75 -7.87 3.52
#